data_AF-A0A833RJB8-F1
#
_entry.id   AF-A0A833RJB8-F1
#
_cell.length_a   1.000
_cell.length_b   1.000
_cell.length_c   1.000
_cell.angle_alpha   90.00
_cell.angle_beta   90.00
_cell.angle_gamma   90.00
#
_symmetry.space_group_name_H-M   'P 1'
#
loop_
_entity.id
_entity.type
_entity.pdbx_description
1 polymer ?
#
loop_
_entity_poly.entity_id
_entity_poly.type
_entity_poly.pdbx_seq_one_letter_code
_entity_poly.pdbx_strand_id
1 'polypeptide(L)'
;MIREFSSSVKDFDDQLNELSGEKINVERSILSQRLSKVQAILQHRKIVRKRREIRRVIESVLVPATKEARNLAEERDSFEMGVAELRVSYENACKRDKQLEMKFRTEFTEVKPSILEKLLRHYRKRPKLLTAHGSVALLAELAACVVEQRHSDILPRECSNYLRTLDELDVMPEALTSRLERNYWRLLCNLRRLKVEAEIKVKSCAIELAEAEQSLAFLRNACSIGREKVDRCKQTIERLEKSFANLTQDREVALLLKMNQICVQAKGDPRTDWKDAVLTPQEELQRANQAITKAERQRSLALRRVIDIKEIVSFEEWRHAREKKRMENLQEYARDLDLIKVLRFL
;
A
#
# COMPACT_ATOMS: atom_id res chain seq x y z
N MET A 1 -55.81 67.76 -25.11
CA MET A 1 -55.91 66.68 -26.13
C MET A 1 -54.57 66.02 -26.48
N ILE A 2 -53.63 66.63 -27.24
CA ILE A 2 -52.38 65.95 -27.66
C ILE A 2 -51.46 65.60 -26.47
N ARG A 3 -51.34 66.50 -25.48
CA ARG A 3 -50.53 66.27 -24.27
C ARG A 3 -51.11 65.20 -23.33
N GLU A 4 -52.44 65.14 -23.21
CA GLU A 4 -53.12 64.13 -22.39
C GLU A 4 -53.01 62.74 -23.02
N PHE A 5 -53.09 62.65 -24.35
CA PHE A 5 -52.86 61.40 -25.07
C PHE A 5 -51.42 60.90 -24.89
N SER A 6 -50.43 61.79 -25.04
CA SER A 6 -49.02 61.44 -24.80
C SER A 6 -48.72 61.02 -23.36
N SER A 7 -49.41 61.59 -22.37
CA SER A 7 -49.32 61.17 -20.96
C SER A 7 -49.90 59.76 -20.78
N SER A 8 -51.09 59.52 -21.34
CA SER A 8 -51.76 58.22 -21.24
C SER A 8 -50.98 57.09 -21.93
N VAL A 9 -50.31 57.36 -23.06
CA VAL A 9 -49.44 56.37 -23.72
C VAL A 9 -48.23 56.04 -22.85
N LYS A 10 -47.63 57.04 -22.21
CA LYS A 10 -46.51 56.84 -21.30
C LYS A 10 -46.90 56.04 -20.06
N ASP A 11 -48.05 56.34 -19.46
CA ASP A 11 -48.56 55.61 -18.29
C ASP A 11 -48.84 54.14 -18.64
N PHE A 12 -49.35 53.86 -19.85
CA PHE A 12 -49.53 52.51 -20.35
C PHE A 12 -48.19 51.78 -20.55
N ASP A 13 -47.20 52.42 -21.17
CA ASP A 13 -45.88 51.85 -21.37
C ASP A 13 -45.18 51.57 -20.03
N ASP A 14 -45.31 52.47 -19.05
CA ASP A 14 -44.76 52.30 -17.71
C ASP A 14 -45.40 51.09 -16.99
N GLN A 15 -46.73 50.94 -17.07
CA GLN A 15 -47.44 49.76 -16.54
C GLN A 15 -47.04 48.47 -17.27
N LEU A 16 -46.89 48.51 -18.60
CA LEU A 16 -46.46 47.36 -19.39
C LEU A 16 -45.04 46.94 -19.00
N ASN A 17 -44.14 47.91 -18.78
CA ASN A 17 -42.78 47.66 -18.32
C ASN A 17 -42.77 47.05 -16.92
N GLU A 18 -43.59 47.55 -16.00
CA GLU A 18 -43.73 46.98 -14.65
C GLU A 18 -44.20 45.52 -14.71
N LEU A 19 -45.29 45.24 -15.45
CA LEU A 19 -45.79 43.88 -15.67
C LEU A 19 -44.76 42.97 -16.34
N SER A 20 -43.97 43.49 -17.28
CA SER A 20 -42.88 42.73 -17.91
C SER A 20 -41.80 42.35 -16.90
N GLY A 21 -41.46 43.27 -15.98
CA GLY A 21 -40.52 43.02 -14.90
C GLY A 21 -41.03 41.99 -13.91
N GLU A 22 -42.31 42.07 -13.53
CA GLU A 22 -42.97 41.08 -12.68
C GLU A 22 -42.97 39.69 -13.33
N LYS A 23 -43.34 39.60 -14.61
CA LYS A 23 -43.30 38.35 -15.37
C LYS A 23 -41.92 37.71 -15.35
N ILE A 24 -40.87 38.49 -15.64
CA ILE A 24 -39.48 37.99 -15.60
C ILE A 24 -39.12 37.49 -14.21
N ASN A 25 -39.52 38.21 -13.14
CA ASN A 25 -39.24 37.80 -11.77
C ASN A 25 -39.94 36.49 -11.38
N VAL A 26 -41.19 36.30 -11.81
CA VAL A 26 -41.95 35.06 -11.59
C VAL A 26 -41.34 33.91 -12.38
N GLU A 27 -41.09 34.08 -13.68
CA GLU A 27 -40.48 33.06 -14.53
C GLU A 27 -39.11 32.62 -14.01
N ARG A 28 -38.26 33.58 -13.62
CA ARG A 28 -36.97 33.32 -12.98
C ARG A 28 -37.12 32.48 -11.72
N SER A 29 -38.09 32.82 -10.86
CA SER A 29 -38.32 32.09 -9.60
C SER A 29 -38.77 30.65 -9.86
N ILE A 30 -39.65 30.45 -10.85
CA ILE A 30 -40.08 29.13 -11.30
C ILE A 30 -38.90 28.32 -11.83
N LEU A 31 -38.07 28.90 -12.70
CA LEU A 31 -36.90 28.23 -13.28
C LEU A 31 -35.86 27.87 -12.21
N SER A 32 -35.58 28.77 -11.28
CA SER A 32 -34.67 28.53 -10.15
C SER A 32 -35.14 27.35 -9.29
N GLN A 33 -36.44 27.32 -8.96
CA GLN A 33 -37.03 26.20 -8.21
C GLN A 33 -36.96 24.88 -8.98
N ARG A 34 -37.21 24.89 -10.29
CA ARG A 34 -37.08 23.70 -11.15
C ARG A 34 -35.64 23.20 -11.19
N LEU A 35 -34.67 24.09 -11.36
CA LEU A 35 -33.25 23.74 -11.38
C LEU A 35 -32.82 23.11 -10.05
N SER A 36 -33.19 23.74 -8.92
CA SER A 36 -32.90 23.22 -7.58
C SER A 36 -33.46 21.80 -7.38
N LYS A 37 -34.71 21.55 -7.79
CA LYS A 37 -35.32 20.22 -7.74
C LYS A 37 -34.53 19.19 -8.58
N VAL A 38 -34.16 19.54 -9.81
CA VAL A 38 -33.39 18.64 -10.69
C VAL A 38 -32.01 18.34 -10.08
N GLN A 39 -31.30 19.35 -9.59
CA GLN A 39 -30.01 19.18 -8.92
C GLN A 39 -30.12 18.28 -7.69
N ALA A 40 -31.13 18.48 -6.84
CA ALA A 40 -31.39 17.61 -5.68
C ALA A 40 -31.62 16.15 -6.09
N ILE A 41 -32.39 15.90 -7.15
CA ILE A 41 -32.61 14.55 -7.68
C ILE A 41 -31.30 13.92 -8.18
N LEU A 42 -30.48 14.68 -8.92
CA LEU A 42 -29.21 14.19 -9.43
C LEU A 42 -28.22 13.88 -8.30
N GLN A 43 -28.15 14.75 -7.29
CA GLN A 43 -27.33 14.57 -6.09
C GLN A 43 -27.76 13.32 -5.33
N HIS A 44 -29.07 13.15 -5.10
CA HIS A 44 -29.62 11.97 -4.45
C HIS A 44 -29.29 10.69 -5.22
N ARG A 45 -29.42 10.70 -6.56
CA ARG A 45 -29.04 9.56 -7.41
C ARG A 45 -27.55 9.21 -7.29
N LYS A 46 -26.66 10.21 -7.26
CA LYS A 46 -25.22 10.00 -7.03
C LYS A 46 -24.96 9.34 -5.67
N ILE A 47 -25.59 9.84 -4.60
CA ILE A 47 -25.51 9.27 -3.25
C ILE A 47 -25.97 7.81 -3.24
N VAL A 48 -27.16 7.53 -3.78
CA VAL A 48 -27.73 6.18 -3.80
C VAL A 48 -26.83 5.21 -4.58
N ARG A 49 -26.26 5.65 -5.70
CA ARG A 49 -25.31 4.86 -6.49
C ARG A 49 -24.06 4.52 -5.69
N LYS A 50 -23.42 5.51 -5.06
CA LYS A 50 -22.22 5.31 -4.24
C LYS A 50 -22.49 4.41 -3.03
N ARG A 51 -23.62 4.61 -2.36
CA ARG A 51 -24.03 3.74 -1.23
C ARG A 51 -24.25 2.29 -1.67
N ARG A 52 -24.83 2.08 -2.85
CA ARG A 52 -25.02 0.75 -3.44
C ARG A 52 -23.67 0.12 -3.83
N GLU A 53 -22.75 0.89 -4.36
CA GLU A 53 -21.39 0.45 -4.68
C GLU A 53 -20.66 -0.05 -3.43
N ILE A 54 -20.67 0.71 -2.34
CA ILE A 54 -20.08 0.30 -1.05
C ILE A 54 -20.70 -1.00 -0.56
N ARG A 55 -22.05 -1.08 -0.51
CA ARG A 55 -22.75 -2.31 -0.10
C ARG A 55 -22.36 -3.52 -0.93
N ARG A 56 -22.29 -3.37 -2.25
CA ARG A 56 -21.88 -4.45 -3.15
C ARG A 56 -20.48 -4.96 -2.82
N VAL A 57 -19.51 -4.08 -2.60
CA VAL A 57 -18.15 -4.51 -2.25
C VAL A 57 -18.13 -5.25 -0.91
N ILE A 58 -18.91 -4.79 0.07
CA ILE A 58 -19.04 -5.46 1.37
C ILE A 58 -19.63 -6.87 1.19
N GLU A 59 -20.80 -6.97 0.55
CA GLU A 59 -21.57 -8.21 0.45
C GLU A 59 -20.92 -9.24 -0.49
N SER A 60 -20.43 -8.80 -1.65
CA SER A 60 -19.90 -9.70 -2.69
C SER A 60 -18.42 -10.02 -2.54
N VAL A 61 -17.66 -9.21 -1.82
CA VAL A 61 -16.19 -9.38 -1.72
C VAL A 61 -15.72 -9.52 -0.29
N LEU A 62 -16.01 -8.54 0.58
CA LEU A 62 -15.48 -8.54 1.95
C LEU A 62 -16.01 -9.72 2.77
N VAL A 63 -17.33 -9.95 2.76
CA VAL A 63 -17.97 -11.02 3.54
C VAL A 63 -17.44 -12.40 3.13
N PRO A 64 -17.43 -12.79 1.83
CA PRO A 64 -16.84 -14.04 1.38
C PRO A 64 -15.36 -14.17 1.72
N ALA A 65 -14.55 -13.12 1.45
CA ALA A 65 -13.11 -13.17 1.74
C ALA A 65 -12.81 -13.32 3.24
N THR A 66 -13.62 -12.69 4.10
CA THR A 66 -13.47 -12.81 5.56
C THR A 66 -13.83 -14.23 6.02
N LYS A 67 -14.87 -14.82 5.45
CA LYS A 67 -15.26 -16.21 5.72
C LYS A 67 -14.18 -17.19 5.26
N GLU A 68 -13.67 -17.04 4.03
CA GLU A 68 -12.56 -17.84 3.51
C GLU A 68 -11.32 -17.75 4.40
N ALA A 69 -10.91 -16.53 4.78
CA ALA A 69 -9.76 -16.31 5.65
C ALA A 69 -9.93 -16.94 7.04
N ARG A 70 -11.16 -16.91 7.58
CA ARG A 70 -11.49 -17.56 8.85
C ARG A 70 -11.41 -19.09 8.73
N ASN A 71 -12.01 -19.68 7.70
CA ASN A 71 -11.97 -21.12 7.47
C ASN A 71 -10.52 -21.62 7.33
N LEU A 72 -9.70 -20.92 6.55
CA LEU A 72 -8.27 -21.23 6.40
C LEU A 72 -7.53 -21.14 7.74
N ALA A 73 -7.87 -20.17 8.59
CA ALA A 73 -7.25 -20.04 9.91
C ALA A 73 -7.62 -21.21 10.83
N GLU A 74 -8.89 -21.62 10.84
CA GLU A 74 -9.38 -22.78 11.61
C GLU A 74 -8.73 -24.09 11.10
N GLU A 75 -8.63 -24.29 9.78
CA GLU A 75 -7.92 -25.43 9.18
C GLU A 75 -6.44 -25.43 9.57
N ARG A 76 -5.78 -24.26 9.52
CA ARG A 76 -4.39 -24.12 9.94
C ARG A 76 -4.20 -24.47 11.41
N ASP A 77 -5.08 -24.00 12.30
CA ASP A 77 -5.00 -24.31 13.74
C ASP A 77 -5.16 -25.81 14.00
N SER A 78 -6.13 -26.46 13.35
CA SER A 78 -6.31 -27.91 13.42
C SER A 78 -5.09 -28.68 12.87
N PHE A 79 -4.52 -28.21 11.75
CA PHE A 79 -3.33 -28.83 11.16
C PHE A 79 -2.08 -28.63 12.01
N GLU A 80 -1.93 -27.48 12.68
CA GLU A 80 -0.85 -27.22 13.65
C GLU A 80 -0.90 -28.19 14.83
N MET A 81 -2.09 -28.52 15.32
CA MET A 81 -2.26 -29.55 16.35
C MET A 81 -1.78 -30.93 15.86
N GLY A 82 -2.17 -31.34 14.65
CA GLY A 82 -1.72 -32.60 14.06
C GLY A 82 -0.19 -32.67 13.88
N VAL A 83 0.43 -31.57 13.42
CA VAL A 83 1.91 -31.49 13.33
C VAL A 83 2.57 -31.61 14.71
N ALA A 84 1.98 -31.03 15.75
CA ALA A 84 2.50 -31.18 17.11
C ALA A 84 2.45 -32.64 17.61
N GLU A 85 1.38 -33.37 17.29
CA GLU A 85 1.26 -34.80 17.60
C GLU A 85 2.31 -35.65 16.85
N LEU A 86 2.58 -35.33 15.58
CA LEU A 86 3.63 -35.97 14.79
C LEU A 86 5.03 -35.72 15.37
N ARG A 87 5.30 -34.50 15.86
CA ARG A 87 6.57 -34.19 16.56
C ARG A 87 6.76 -35.03 17.80
N VAL A 88 5.72 -35.15 18.63
CA VAL A 88 5.75 -36.01 19.83
C VAL A 88 5.98 -37.47 19.44
N SER A 89 5.32 -37.95 18.38
CA SER A 89 5.49 -39.31 17.86
C SER A 89 6.92 -39.58 17.38
N TYR A 90 7.52 -38.64 16.65
CA TYR A 90 8.91 -38.70 16.22
C TYR A 90 9.90 -38.72 17.40
N GLU A 91 9.70 -37.86 18.40
CA GLU A 91 10.52 -37.85 19.62
C GLU A 91 10.43 -39.17 20.38
N ASN A 92 9.22 -39.73 20.50
CA ASN A 92 8.98 -41.01 21.16
C ASN A 92 9.65 -42.17 20.40
N ALA A 93 9.60 -42.16 19.06
CA ALA A 93 10.33 -43.12 18.24
C ALA A 93 11.85 -43.02 18.47
N CYS A 94 12.40 -41.80 18.54
CA CYS A 94 13.82 -41.57 18.83
C CYS A 94 14.22 -42.04 20.24
N LYS A 95 13.36 -41.81 21.24
CA LYS A 95 13.58 -42.31 22.62
C LYS A 95 13.59 -43.83 22.65
N ARG A 96 12.63 -44.49 21.98
CA ARG A 96 12.56 -45.96 21.87
C ARG A 96 13.81 -46.54 21.21
N ASP A 97 14.28 -45.95 20.12
CA ASP A 97 15.52 -46.36 19.44
C ASP A 97 16.73 -46.32 20.39
N LYS A 98 16.89 -45.23 21.15
CA LYS A 98 17.96 -45.10 22.15
C LYS A 98 17.82 -46.09 23.31
N GLN A 99 16.59 -46.34 23.77
CA GLN A 99 16.30 -47.29 24.83
C GLN A 99 16.69 -48.73 24.45
N LEU A 100 16.53 -49.12 23.19
CA LEU A 100 16.94 -50.46 22.73
C LEU A 100 18.45 -50.67 22.81
N GLU A 101 19.25 -49.62 22.63
CA GLU A 101 20.71 -49.67 22.81
C GLU A 101 21.08 -49.90 24.29
N MET A 102 20.33 -49.29 25.22
CA MET A 102 20.51 -49.50 26.65
C MET A 102 20.02 -50.88 27.07
N LYS A 103 18.86 -51.31 26.57
CA LYS A 103 18.31 -52.65 26.81
C LYS A 103 19.30 -53.72 26.39
N PHE A 104 19.93 -53.57 25.22
CA PHE A 104 21.00 -54.49 24.81
C PHE A 104 22.12 -54.58 25.86
N ARG A 105 22.60 -53.46 26.42
CA ARG A 105 23.65 -53.52 27.46
C ARG A 105 23.19 -54.23 28.74
N THR A 106 21.93 -54.02 29.15
CA THR A 106 21.37 -54.63 30.36
C THR A 106 21.16 -56.14 30.24
N GLU A 107 20.73 -56.62 29.08
CA GLU A 107 20.38 -58.04 28.86
C GLU A 107 21.60 -58.97 28.72
N PHE A 108 22.81 -58.42 28.56
CA PHE A 108 24.06 -59.19 28.38
C PHE A 108 25.11 -58.92 29.47
N THR A 109 24.71 -58.41 30.64
CA THR A 109 25.63 -58.13 31.77
C THR A 109 26.32 -59.38 32.32
N GLU A 110 25.66 -60.54 32.23
CA GLU A 110 26.15 -61.83 32.72
C GLU A 110 27.16 -62.50 31.77
N VAL A 111 27.33 -61.97 30.55
CA VAL A 111 28.23 -62.54 29.53
C VAL A 111 29.65 -62.01 29.70
N LYS A 112 30.65 -62.90 29.52
CA LYS A 112 32.07 -62.53 29.59
C LYS A 112 32.39 -61.34 28.66
N PRO A 113 33.20 -60.35 29.09
CA PRO A 113 33.46 -59.13 28.31
C PRO A 113 33.97 -59.37 26.88
N SER A 114 34.85 -60.37 26.68
CA SER A 114 35.39 -60.72 25.36
C SER A 114 34.37 -61.32 24.38
N ILE A 115 33.28 -61.88 24.90
CA ILE A 115 32.15 -62.39 24.12
C ILE A 115 31.14 -61.26 23.90
N LEU A 116 30.91 -60.41 24.91
CA LEU A 116 30.05 -59.24 24.83
C LEU A 116 30.46 -58.28 23.71
N GLU A 117 31.76 -58.00 23.53
CA GLU A 117 32.24 -57.17 22.42
C GLU A 117 31.91 -57.76 21.04
N LYS A 118 32.03 -59.10 20.90
CA LYS A 118 31.67 -59.79 19.67
C LYS A 118 30.16 -59.71 19.41
N LEU A 119 29.34 -59.91 20.45
CA LEU A 119 27.90 -59.76 20.38
C LEU A 119 27.50 -58.33 20.00
N LEU A 120 28.13 -57.31 20.61
CA LEU A 120 27.88 -55.91 20.24
C LEU A 120 28.22 -55.63 18.77
N ARG A 121 29.31 -56.22 18.24
CA ARG A 121 29.63 -56.12 16.80
C ARG A 121 28.54 -56.75 15.93
N HIS A 122 28.00 -57.91 16.32
CA HIS A 122 26.90 -58.56 15.61
C HIS A 122 25.56 -57.82 15.75
N TYR A 123 25.30 -57.16 16.88
CA TYR A 123 24.12 -56.33 17.09
C TYR A 123 24.16 -55.06 16.23
N ARG A 124 25.34 -54.45 16.09
CA ARG A 124 25.56 -53.26 15.25
C ARG A 124 25.54 -53.52 13.75
N LYS A 125 25.77 -54.77 13.32
CA LYS A 125 25.58 -55.17 11.92
C LYS A 125 24.09 -55.18 11.59
N ARG A 126 23.66 -54.18 10.83
CA ARG A 126 22.29 -54.05 10.32
C ARG A 126 22.34 -53.64 8.85
N PRO A 127 21.43 -54.14 8.01
CA PRO A 127 21.35 -53.66 6.63
C PRO A 127 20.95 -52.18 6.63
N LYS A 128 21.57 -51.36 5.78
CA LYS A 128 21.23 -49.94 5.65
C LYS A 128 19.94 -49.82 4.85
N LEU A 129 18.95 -49.13 5.41
CA LEU A 129 17.69 -48.90 4.70
C LEU A 129 17.91 -47.94 3.53
N LEU A 130 17.65 -48.40 2.31
CA LEU A 130 17.75 -47.57 1.10
C LEU A 130 16.84 -46.35 1.22
N THR A 131 17.35 -45.19 0.82
CA THR A 131 16.66 -43.89 0.93
C THR A 131 15.57 -43.70 -0.13
N ALA A 132 15.45 -44.62 -1.09
CA ALA A 132 14.68 -44.44 -2.33
C ALA A 132 13.15 -44.61 -2.20
N HIS A 133 12.65 -45.20 -1.11
CA HIS A 133 11.21 -45.38 -0.91
C HIS A 133 10.71 -44.46 0.21
N GLY A 134 10.33 -43.23 -0.18
CA GLY A 134 9.82 -42.19 0.72
C GLY A 134 8.37 -42.41 1.20
N SER A 135 7.77 -43.57 0.95
CA SER A 135 6.39 -43.83 1.37
C SER A 135 6.34 -44.35 2.80
N VAL A 136 5.67 -43.60 3.68
CA VAL A 136 5.37 -43.97 5.08
C VAL A 136 4.67 -45.34 5.16
N ALA A 137 3.73 -45.62 4.25
CA ALA A 137 2.98 -46.88 4.21
C ALA A 137 3.88 -48.10 3.94
N LEU A 138 4.82 -47.97 3.00
CA LEU A 138 5.79 -49.04 2.70
C LEU A 138 6.76 -49.28 3.85
N LEU A 139 7.18 -48.21 4.55
CA LEU A 139 8.03 -48.33 5.74
C LEU A 139 7.30 -49.00 6.90
N ALA A 140 6.01 -48.72 7.09
CA ALA A 140 5.18 -49.38 8.10
C ALA A 140 5.06 -50.89 7.84
N GLU A 141 4.79 -51.29 6.59
CA GLU A 141 4.71 -52.71 6.20
C GLU A 141 6.08 -53.41 6.33
N LEU A 142 7.17 -52.74 5.96
CA LEU A 142 8.52 -53.27 6.15
C LEU A 142 8.84 -53.47 7.64
N ALA A 143 8.47 -52.52 8.50
CA ALA A 143 8.66 -52.63 9.95
C ALA A 143 7.89 -53.83 10.53
N ALA A 144 6.66 -54.08 10.07
CA ALA A 144 5.88 -55.26 10.47
C ALA A 144 6.56 -56.56 10.04
N CYS A 145 7.03 -56.65 8.78
CA CYS A 145 7.74 -57.81 8.26
C CYS A 145 9.03 -58.13 9.04
N VAL A 146 9.77 -57.10 9.49
CA VAL A 146 10.98 -57.28 10.30
C VAL A 146 10.69 -58.00 11.62
N VAL A 147 9.61 -57.61 12.31
CA VAL A 147 9.24 -58.16 13.63
C VAL A 147 8.59 -59.53 13.49
N GLU A 148 7.66 -59.68 12.55
CA GLU A 148 6.89 -60.91 12.32
C GLU A 148 7.69 -61.98 11.55
N GLN A 149 8.86 -61.62 11.01
CA GLN A 149 9.73 -62.51 10.23
C GLN A 149 8.99 -63.13 9.04
N ARG A 150 8.15 -62.32 8.38
CA ARG A 150 7.39 -62.72 7.19
C ARG A 150 7.87 -61.96 5.96
N HIS A 151 7.50 -62.50 4.80
CA HIS A 151 7.60 -61.79 3.53
C HIS A 151 6.24 -61.17 3.18
N SER A 152 6.27 -60.10 2.39
CA SER A 152 5.09 -59.39 1.92
C SER A 152 5.20 -59.20 0.42
N ASP A 153 4.13 -59.53 -0.30
CA ASP A 153 4.05 -59.39 -1.76
C ASP A 153 3.86 -57.93 -2.21
N ILE A 154 3.51 -57.06 -1.26
CA ILE A 154 3.27 -55.62 -1.48
C ILE A 154 4.59 -54.84 -1.47
N LEU A 155 5.63 -55.40 -0.83
CA LEU A 155 6.92 -54.74 -0.69
C LEU A 155 7.73 -54.81 -1.99
N PRO A 156 8.41 -53.70 -2.38
CA PRO A 156 9.36 -53.71 -3.50
C PRO A 156 10.46 -54.76 -3.32
N ARG A 157 11.05 -55.21 -4.43
CA ARG A 157 12.11 -56.24 -4.44
C ARG A 157 13.30 -55.86 -3.56
N GLU A 158 13.60 -54.57 -3.47
CA GLU A 158 14.64 -53.99 -2.63
C GLU A 158 14.37 -54.25 -1.14
N CYS A 159 13.12 -54.10 -0.70
CA CYS A 159 12.67 -54.41 0.65
C CYS A 159 12.72 -55.92 0.93
N SER A 160 12.38 -56.76 -0.05
CA SER A 160 12.53 -58.22 0.09
C SER A 160 14.00 -58.64 0.23
N ASN A 161 14.91 -58.02 -0.53
CA ASN A 161 16.36 -58.25 -0.40
C ASN A 161 16.89 -57.74 0.95
N TYR A 162 16.35 -56.63 1.46
CA TYR A 162 16.66 -56.10 2.79
C TYR A 162 16.31 -57.12 3.89
N LEU A 163 15.10 -57.70 3.83
CA LEU A 163 14.65 -58.73 4.76
C LEU A 163 15.54 -59.98 4.68
N ARG A 164 15.85 -60.47 3.46
CA ARG A 164 16.77 -61.61 3.28
C ARG A 164 18.14 -61.36 3.91
N THR A 165 18.70 -60.17 3.71
CA THR A 165 20.00 -59.81 4.32
C THR A 165 19.92 -59.82 5.85
N LEU A 166 18.77 -59.47 6.42
CA LEU A 166 18.54 -59.53 7.86
C LEU A 166 18.44 -61.00 8.35
N ASP A 167 17.77 -61.86 7.58
CA ASP A 167 17.67 -63.30 7.87
C ASP A 167 19.07 -63.97 7.84
N GLU A 168 19.92 -63.61 6.88
CA GLU A 168 21.31 -64.07 6.79
C GLU A 168 22.14 -63.67 8.02
N LEU A 169 21.89 -62.48 8.59
CA LEU A 169 22.57 -62.01 9.80
C LEU A 169 22.14 -62.74 11.07
N ASP A 170 20.97 -63.37 11.07
CA ASP A 170 20.44 -64.13 12.21
C ASP A 170 20.99 -65.57 12.27
N VAL A 171 21.68 -66.03 11.21
CA VAL A 171 22.39 -67.31 11.22
C VAL A 171 23.60 -67.25 12.17
N MET A 172 23.67 -68.16 13.13
CA MET A 172 24.73 -68.20 14.13
C MET A 172 26.07 -68.64 13.51
N PRO A 173 27.16 -67.87 13.64
CA PRO A 173 28.47 -68.28 13.13
C PRO A 173 29.02 -69.50 13.88
N GLU A 174 29.62 -70.44 13.16
CA GLU A 174 30.25 -71.65 13.73
C GLU A 174 31.36 -71.34 14.73
N ALA A 175 32.05 -70.20 14.59
CA ALA A 175 33.08 -69.77 15.52
C ALA A 175 32.54 -69.39 16.93
N LEU A 176 31.22 -69.18 17.05
CA LEU A 176 30.54 -68.79 18.30
C LEU A 176 29.75 -69.95 18.93
N THR A 177 29.42 -71.01 18.18
CA THR A 177 28.58 -72.14 18.66
C THR A 177 29.22 -72.94 19.78
N SER A 178 30.56 -72.96 19.88
CA SER A 178 31.29 -73.65 20.95
C SER A 178 31.44 -72.83 22.24
N ARG A 179 31.14 -71.53 22.19
CA ARG A 179 31.47 -70.56 23.26
C ARG A 179 30.29 -69.79 23.83
N LEU A 180 29.11 -69.89 23.21
CA LEU A 180 27.92 -69.15 23.57
C LEU A 180 26.69 -70.05 23.50
N GLU A 181 25.83 -69.97 24.52
CA GLU A 181 24.55 -70.67 24.47
C GLU A 181 23.64 -70.11 23.37
N ARG A 182 22.90 -71.00 22.71
CA ARG A 182 21.96 -70.63 21.63
C ARG A 182 20.90 -69.61 22.07
N ASN A 183 20.57 -69.56 23.37
CA ASN A 183 19.59 -68.63 23.92
C ASN A 183 20.05 -67.17 23.82
N TYR A 184 21.31 -66.88 24.13
CA TYR A 184 21.89 -65.53 24.01
C TYR A 184 21.96 -65.07 22.54
N TRP A 185 22.21 -65.98 21.60
CA TRP A 185 22.19 -65.64 20.17
C TRP A 185 20.78 -65.29 19.68
N ARG A 186 19.76 -66.08 20.07
CA ARG A 186 18.35 -65.78 19.76
C ARG A 186 17.91 -64.44 20.33
N LEU A 187 18.30 -64.15 21.58
CA LEU A 187 18.04 -62.86 22.22
C LEU A 187 18.69 -61.70 21.45
N LEU A 188 19.93 -61.87 20.98
CA LEU A 188 20.60 -60.88 20.15
C LEU A 188 19.86 -60.63 18.83
N CYS A 189 19.43 -61.68 18.13
CA CYS A 189 18.69 -61.55 16.87
C CYS A 189 17.37 -60.81 17.10
N ASN A 190 16.63 -61.15 18.15
CA ASN A 190 15.39 -60.45 18.54
C ASN A 190 15.64 -58.97 18.83
N LEU A 191 16.67 -58.64 19.63
CA LEU A 191 17.02 -57.25 19.94
C LEU A 191 17.49 -56.48 18.69
N ARG A 192 18.20 -57.14 17.77
CA ARG A 192 18.61 -56.55 16.49
C ARG A 192 17.39 -56.22 15.62
N ARG A 193 16.43 -57.14 15.50
CA ARG A 193 15.18 -56.91 14.74
C ARG A 193 14.34 -55.78 15.34
N LEU A 194 14.21 -55.73 16.66
CA LEU A 194 13.56 -54.61 17.36
C LEU A 194 14.29 -53.29 17.10
N LYS A 195 15.63 -53.30 17.05
CA LYS A 195 16.43 -52.12 16.71
C LYS A 195 16.20 -51.66 15.27
N VAL A 196 16.22 -52.59 14.32
CA VAL A 196 15.89 -52.30 12.91
C VAL A 196 14.49 -51.72 12.77
N GLU A 197 13.49 -52.30 13.44
CA GLU A 197 12.12 -51.79 13.45
C GLU A 197 12.04 -50.36 14.01
N ALA A 198 12.74 -50.07 15.11
CA ALA A 198 12.78 -48.74 15.68
C ALA A 198 13.45 -47.72 14.74
N GLU A 199 14.54 -48.10 14.07
CA GLU A 199 15.22 -47.27 13.06
C GLU A 199 14.30 -46.96 11.86
N ILE A 200 13.54 -47.96 11.38
CA ILE A 200 12.54 -47.78 10.32
C ILE A 200 11.44 -46.83 10.78
N LYS A 201 10.92 -47.01 12.00
CA LYS A 201 9.88 -46.13 12.58
C LYS A 201 10.36 -44.68 12.75
N VAL A 202 11.58 -44.47 13.24
CA VAL A 202 12.17 -43.12 13.34
C VAL A 202 12.20 -42.46 11.96
N LYS A 203 12.66 -43.18 10.93
CA LYS A 203 12.71 -42.66 9.56
C LYS A 203 11.31 -42.38 8.99
N SER A 204 10.34 -43.26 9.26
CA SER A 204 8.94 -43.07 8.86
C SER A 204 8.33 -41.81 9.47
N CYS A 205 8.45 -41.64 10.80
CA CYS A 205 7.96 -40.46 11.49
C CYS A 205 8.69 -39.18 11.05
N ALA A 206 9.98 -39.27 10.70
CA ALA A 206 10.73 -38.12 10.18
C ALA A 206 10.21 -37.65 8.81
N ILE A 207 9.89 -38.58 7.91
CA ILE A 207 9.32 -38.28 6.60
C ILE A 207 7.93 -37.66 6.77
N GLU A 208 7.06 -38.30 7.53
CA GLU A 208 5.70 -37.82 7.79
C GLU A 208 5.70 -36.42 8.43
N LEU A 209 6.58 -36.18 9.41
CA LEU A 209 6.74 -34.88 10.03
C LEU A 209 7.22 -33.82 9.02
N ALA A 210 8.20 -34.14 8.17
CA ALA A 210 8.70 -33.22 7.16
C ALA A 210 7.62 -32.83 6.13
N GLU A 211 6.83 -33.80 5.67
CA GLU A 211 5.71 -33.56 4.74
C GLU A 211 4.61 -32.71 5.39
N ALA A 212 4.29 -32.99 6.65
CA ALA A 212 3.32 -32.21 7.41
C ALA A 212 3.83 -30.78 7.66
N GLU A 213 5.09 -30.59 8.05
CA GLU A 213 5.68 -29.26 8.24
C GLU A 213 5.71 -28.44 6.94
N GLN A 214 5.99 -29.07 5.79
CA GLN A 214 5.91 -28.43 4.48
C GLN A 214 4.47 -28.00 4.15
N SER A 215 3.50 -28.88 4.38
CA SER A 215 2.08 -28.60 4.16
C SER A 215 1.58 -27.47 5.06
N LEU A 216 2.02 -27.45 6.32
CA LEU A 216 1.73 -26.37 7.26
C LEU A 216 2.31 -25.03 6.81
N ALA A 217 3.53 -25.02 6.26
CA ALA A 217 4.12 -23.80 5.70
C ALA A 217 3.29 -23.26 4.54
N PHE A 218 2.80 -24.14 3.66
CA PHE A 218 1.88 -23.78 2.58
C PHE A 218 0.57 -23.18 3.12
N LEU A 219 -0.06 -23.84 4.11
CA LEU A 219 -1.29 -23.33 4.74
C LEU A 219 -1.08 -21.96 5.39
N ARG A 220 0.03 -21.74 6.09
CA ARG A 220 0.36 -20.43 6.69
C ARG A 220 0.48 -19.33 5.64
N ASN A 221 1.10 -19.65 4.48
CA ASN A 221 1.18 -18.71 3.36
C ASN A 221 -0.22 -18.41 2.79
N ALA A 222 -1.05 -19.43 2.61
CA ALA A 222 -2.44 -19.26 2.16
C ALA A 222 -3.26 -18.39 3.13
N CYS A 223 -3.13 -18.58 4.45
CA CYS A 223 -3.73 -17.71 5.46
C CYS A 223 -3.24 -16.26 5.34
N SER A 224 -1.94 -16.04 5.08
CA SER A 224 -1.39 -14.70 4.88
C SER A 224 -2.02 -14.00 3.68
N ILE A 225 -2.06 -14.69 2.53
CA ILE A 225 -2.69 -14.19 1.30
C ILE A 225 -4.18 -13.89 1.52
N GLY A 226 -4.89 -14.77 2.24
CA GLY A 226 -6.29 -14.57 2.61
C GLY A 226 -6.51 -13.31 3.44
N ARG A 227 -5.66 -13.07 4.47
CA ARG A 227 -5.70 -11.84 5.27
C ARG A 227 -5.42 -10.59 4.45
N GLU A 228 -4.40 -10.61 3.60
CA GLU A 228 -4.11 -9.47 2.72
C GLU A 228 -5.26 -9.16 1.77
N LYS A 229 -5.96 -10.18 1.25
CA LYS A 229 -7.17 -9.98 0.42
C LYS A 229 -8.24 -9.24 1.20
N VAL A 230 -8.50 -9.63 2.45
CA VAL A 230 -9.44 -8.95 3.34
C VAL A 230 -9.03 -7.50 3.59
N ASP A 231 -7.76 -7.24 3.89
CA ASP A 231 -7.26 -5.89 4.18
C ASP A 231 -7.31 -4.98 2.94
N ARG A 232 -6.96 -5.50 1.76
CA ARG A 232 -7.15 -4.78 0.48
C ARG A 232 -8.61 -4.40 0.24
N CYS A 233 -9.54 -5.28 0.60
CA CYS A 233 -10.98 -5.00 0.49
C CYS A 233 -11.42 -3.89 1.47
N LYS A 234 -10.96 -3.94 2.73
CA LYS A 234 -11.24 -2.90 3.73
C LYS A 234 -10.72 -1.54 3.28
N GLN A 235 -9.48 -1.46 2.80
CA GLN A 235 -8.92 -0.22 2.25
C GLN A 235 -9.72 0.32 1.07
N THR A 236 -10.25 -0.56 0.22
CA THR A 236 -11.12 -0.16 -0.90
C THR A 236 -12.43 0.44 -0.40
N ILE A 237 -13.05 -0.18 0.61
CA ILE A 237 -14.26 0.33 1.26
C ILE A 237 -14.00 1.70 1.90
N GLU A 238 -12.91 1.85 2.67
CA GLU A 238 -12.53 3.14 3.28
C GLU A 238 -12.38 4.26 2.24
N ARG A 239 -11.75 3.98 1.09
CA ARG A 239 -11.63 4.94 -0.01
C ARG A 239 -13.00 5.32 -0.58
N LEU A 240 -13.89 4.35 -0.75
CA LEU A 240 -15.25 4.60 -1.24
C LEU A 240 -16.07 5.39 -0.22
N GLU A 241 -15.94 5.09 1.07
CA GLU A 241 -16.58 5.82 2.17
C GLU A 241 -16.09 7.25 2.27
N LYS A 242 -14.77 7.48 2.13
CA LYS A 242 -14.21 8.84 2.07
C LYS A 242 -14.74 9.61 0.86
N SER A 243 -14.79 8.98 -0.32
CA SER A 243 -15.40 9.58 -1.51
C SER A 243 -16.88 9.90 -1.31
N PHE A 244 -17.61 9.03 -0.61
CA PHE A 244 -19.01 9.24 -0.25
C PHE A 244 -19.20 10.37 0.74
N ALA A 245 -18.35 10.47 1.77
CA ALA A 245 -18.36 11.56 2.74
C ALA A 245 -18.13 12.90 2.04
N ASN A 246 -17.12 12.99 1.17
CA ASN A 246 -16.84 14.19 0.38
C ASN A 246 -18.06 14.60 -0.46
N LEU A 247 -18.70 13.65 -1.16
CA LEU A 247 -19.91 13.93 -1.96
C LEU A 247 -21.09 14.45 -1.11
N THR A 248 -21.17 14.04 0.15
CA THR A 248 -22.28 14.41 1.04
C THR A 248 -22.02 15.74 1.76
N GLN A 249 -20.74 16.06 2.01
CA GLN A 249 -20.31 17.32 2.60
C GLN A 249 -20.21 18.45 1.56
N ASP A 250 -19.86 18.12 0.31
CA ASP A 250 -19.80 19.07 -0.79
C ASP A 250 -21.21 19.52 -1.18
N ARG A 251 -21.52 20.78 -0.87
CA ARG A 251 -22.83 21.39 -1.12
C ARG A 251 -22.71 22.38 -2.26
N GLU A 252 -23.42 22.10 -3.34
CA GLU A 252 -23.64 23.07 -4.40
C GLU A 252 -24.54 24.20 -3.86
N VAL A 253 -24.05 25.44 -3.91
CA VAL A 253 -24.82 26.65 -3.55
C VAL A 253 -25.11 27.42 -4.83
N ALA A 254 -26.38 27.67 -5.11
CA ALA A 254 -26.78 28.53 -6.22
C ALA A 254 -26.58 30.00 -5.83
N LEU A 255 -25.72 30.71 -6.56
CA LEU A 255 -25.50 32.15 -6.38
C LEU A 255 -26.28 32.94 -7.42
N LEU A 256 -26.97 33.97 -6.97
CA LEU A 256 -27.66 34.92 -7.83
C LEU A 256 -26.83 36.21 -7.87
N LEU A 257 -26.18 36.45 -9.00
CA LEU A 257 -25.36 37.64 -9.24
C LEU A 257 -26.10 38.61 -10.16
N LYS A 258 -26.03 39.90 -9.86
CA LYS A 258 -26.47 40.96 -10.76
C LYS A 258 -25.46 41.09 -11.91
N MET A 259 -25.91 41.58 -13.07
CA MET A 259 -25.06 41.68 -14.27
C MET A 259 -23.79 42.51 -14.03
N ASN A 260 -23.87 43.53 -13.16
CA ASN A 260 -22.73 44.37 -12.78
C ASN A 260 -21.77 43.72 -11.77
N GLN A 261 -22.08 42.54 -11.23
CA GLN A 261 -21.22 41.77 -10.33
C GLN A 261 -20.41 40.71 -11.08
N ILE A 262 -20.61 40.61 -12.40
CA ILE A 262 -19.98 39.62 -13.27
C ILE A 262 -18.91 40.33 -14.10
N CYS A 263 -17.64 40.02 -13.85
CA CYS A 263 -16.53 40.58 -14.62
C CYS A 263 -16.19 39.77 -15.89
N VAL A 264 -16.66 38.52 -15.98
CA VAL A 264 -16.39 37.62 -17.12
C VAL A 264 -17.63 37.58 -18.02
N GLN A 265 -17.48 37.90 -19.30
CA GLN A 265 -18.56 37.75 -20.26
C GLN A 265 -18.74 36.26 -20.62
N ALA A 266 -19.96 35.75 -20.41
CA ALA A 266 -20.33 34.41 -20.85
C ALA A 266 -20.39 34.35 -22.38
N LYS A 267 -19.85 33.28 -22.96
CA LYS A 267 -19.89 32.97 -24.40
C LYS A 267 -21.06 32.05 -24.76
N GLY A 268 -21.80 31.55 -23.76
CA GLY A 268 -23.02 30.77 -23.91
C GLY A 268 -22.93 29.34 -23.38
N ASP A 269 -21.78 28.90 -22.86
CA ASP A 269 -21.62 27.58 -22.22
C ASP A 269 -21.42 27.73 -20.69
N PRO A 270 -22.45 27.43 -19.88
CA PRO A 270 -22.40 27.55 -18.42
C PRO A 270 -21.36 26.66 -17.73
N ARG A 271 -20.75 25.67 -18.39
CA ARG A 271 -19.75 24.78 -17.77
C ARG A 271 -18.32 25.22 -18.05
N THR A 272 -18.08 25.79 -19.22
CA THR A 272 -16.73 26.22 -19.61
C THR A 272 -16.48 27.68 -19.33
N ASP A 273 -17.49 28.53 -19.47
CA ASP A 273 -17.33 30.00 -19.38
C ASP A 273 -16.88 30.46 -17.99
N TRP A 274 -17.13 29.64 -16.96
CA TRP A 274 -16.87 29.97 -15.56
C TRP A 274 -15.79 29.08 -14.93
N LYS A 275 -15.11 28.24 -15.71
CA LYS A 275 -14.14 27.26 -15.18
C LYS A 275 -13.02 27.91 -14.38
N ASP A 276 -12.54 29.06 -14.84
CA ASP A 276 -11.46 29.83 -14.22
C ASP A 276 -11.98 31.03 -13.42
N ALA A 277 -13.31 31.12 -13.20
CA ALA A 277 -13.91 32.20 -12.44
C ALA A 277 -13.74 31.98 -10.94
N VAL A 278 -13.32 33.02 -10.23
CA VAL A 278 -13.11 33.00 -8.77
C VAL A 278 -14.03 34.03 -8.12
N LEU A 279 -14.73 33.62 -7.06
CA LEU A 279 -15.52 34.52 -6.24
C LEU A 279 -14.59 35.39 -5.39
N THR A 280 -14.62 36.69 -5.65
CA THR A 280 -13.80 37.67 -4.92
C THR A 280 -14.71 38.55 -4.06
N PRO A 281 -14.46 38.68 -2.75
CA PRO A 281 -15.21 39.59 -1.90
C PRO A 281 -15.13 41.03 -2.40
N GLN A 282 -16.22 41.78 -2.26
CA GLN A 282 -16.27 43.17 -2.74
C GLN A 282 -15.22 44.05 -2.05
N GLU A 283 -14.89 43.75 -0.80
CA GLU A 283 -13.93 44.47 0.03
C GLU A 283 -12.50 44.36 -0.52
N GLU A 284 -12.14 43.20 -1.10
CA GLU A 284 -10.84 43.01 -1.74
C GLU A 284 -10.76 43.84 -3.03
N LEU A 285 -11.82 43.84 -3.83
CA LEU A 285 -11.90 44.65 -5.06
C LEU A 285 -11.81 46.15 -4.75
N GLN A 286 -12.54 46.61 -3.74
CA GLN A 286 -12.49 48.01 -3.30
C GLN A 286 -11.10 48.40 -2.79
N ARG A 287 -10.44 47.54 -2.02
CA ARG A 287 -9.06 47.78 -1.56
C ARG A 287 -8.09 47.90 -2.71
N ALA A 288 -8.17 47.01 -3.70
CA ALA A 288 -7.34 47.08 -4.90
C ALA A 288 -7.56 48.40 -5.66
N ASN A 289 -8.81 48.80 -5.88
CA ASN A 289 -9.13 50.06 -6.55
C ASN A 289 -8.65 51.30 -5.78
N GLN A 290 -8.74 51.30 -4.46
CA GLN A 290 -8.21 52.38 -3.61
C GLN A 290 -6.68 52.46 -3.69
N ALA A 291 -6.00 51.31 -3.68
CA ALA A 291 -4.55 51.23 -3.81
C ALA A 291 -4.08 51.74 -5.18
N ILE A 292 -4.75 51.35 -6.26
CA ILE A 292 -4.50 51.85 -7.62
C ILE A 292 -4.67 53.37 -7.65
N THR A 293 -5.80 53.90 -7.17
CA THR A 293 -6.07 55.34 -7.12
C THR A 293 -4.99 56.10 -6.33
N LYS A 294 -4.53 55.54 -5.21
CA LYS A 294 -3.45 56.13 -4.41
C LYS A 294 -2.12 56.13 -5.17
N ALA A 295 -1.79 55.03 -5.84
CA ALA A 295 -0.57 54.92 -6.65
C ALA A 295 -0.59 55.90 -7.84
N GLU A 296 -1.73 56.07 -8.51
CA GLU A 296 -1.90 57.04 -9.60
C GLU A 296 -1.73 58.48 -9.12
N ARG A 297 -2.27 58.82 -7.94
CA ARG A 297 -2.04 60.14 -7.33
C ARG A 297 -0.56 60.36 -7.03
N GLN A 298 0.11 59.37 -6.45
CA GLN A 298 1.55 59.45 -6.17
C GLN A 298 2.38 59.58 -7.46
N ARG A 299 2.05 58.83 -8.51
CA ARG A 299 2.68 58.94 -9.83
C ARG A 299 2.50 60.34 -10.41
N SER A 300 1.29 60.90 -10.31
CA SER A 300 0.97 62.24 -10.81
C SER A 300 1.77 63.33 -10.08
N LEU A 301 1.90 63.21 -8.75
CA LEU A 301 2.74 64.12 -7.94
C LEU A 301 4.22 63.98 -8.26
N ALA A 302 4.71 62.76 -8.47
CA ALA A 302 6.09 62.51 -8.88
C ALA A 302 6.38 63.12 -10.26
N LEU A 303 5.47 62.95 -11.22
CA LEU A 303 5.59 63.54 -12.56
C LEU A 303 5.66 65.07 -12.52
N ARG A 304 4.82 65.72 -11.70
CA ARG A 304 4.88 67.19 -11.52
C ARG A 304 6.24 67.62 -10.97
N ARG A 305 6.75 66.96 -9.93
CA ARG A 305 8.08 67.27 -9.37
C ARG A 305 9.20 67.12 -10.40
N VAL A 306 9.12 66.11 -11.28
CA VAL A 306 10.10 65.94 -12.35
C VAL A 306 10.03 67.10 -13.36
N ILE A 307 8.84 67.61 -13.66
CA ILE A 307 8.67 68.79 -14.52
C ILE A 307 9.29 70.02 -13.85
N ASP A 308 8.97 70.29 -12.58
CA ASP A 308 9.50 71.45 -11.84
C ASP A 308 11.04 71.42 -11.78
N ILE A 309 11.63 70.25 -11.51
CA ILE A 309 13.09 70.08 -11.51
C ILE A 309 13.68 70.37 -12.89
N LYS A 310 13.04 69.92 -13.97
CA LYS A 310 13.51 70.20 -15.34
C LYS A 310 13.50 71.69 -15.65
N GLU A 311 12.48 72.43 -15.20
CA GLU A 311 12.42 73.88 -15.38
C GLU A 311 13.55 74.58 -14.61
N ILE A 312 13.79 74.19 -13.36
CA ILE A 312 14.90 74.73 -12.54
C ILE A 312 16.26 74.43 -13.18
N VAL A 313 16.50 73.18 -13.60
CA VAL A 313 17.75 72.79 -14.26
C VAL A 313 17.95 73.59 -15.55
N SER A 314 16.92 73.74 -16.37
CA SER A 314 17.00 74.53 -17.61
C SER A 314 17.36 75.99 -17.33
N PHE A 315 16.79 76.58 -16.28
CA PHE A 315 17.11 77.94 -15.85
C PHE A 315 18.55 78.08 -15.37
N GLU A 316 19.04 77.14 -14.54
CA GLU A 316 20.41 77.16 -14.05
C GLU A 316 21.44 76.89 -15.16
N GLU A 317 21.12 76.02 -16.13
CA GLU A 317 21.93 75.81 -17.33
C GLU A 317 22.06 77.09 -18.15
N TRP A 318 20.94 77.81 -18.36
CA TRP A 318 20.95 79.11 -19.03
C TRP A 318 21.79 80.13 -18.27
N ARG A 319 21.65 80.20 -16.93
CA ARG A 319 22.41 81.11 -16.07
C ARG A 319 23.91 80.82 -16.15
N HIS A 320 24.29 79.54 -16.06
CA HIS A 320 25.68 79.12 -16.19
C HIS A 320 26.25 79.47 -17.57
N ALA A 321 25.48 79.24 -18.66
CA ALA A 321 25.90 79.61 -20.01
C ALA A 321 26.14 81.13 -20.15
N ARG A 322 25.27 81.96 -19.55
CA ARG A 322 25.42 83.42 -19.53
C ARG A 322 26.69 83.86 -18.79
N GLU A 323 26.92 83.36 -17.57
CA GLU A 323 28.10 83.73 -16.79
C GLU A 323 29.39 83.22 -17.44
N LYS A 324 29.37 82.04 -18.06
CA LYS A 324 30.49 81.52 -18.85
C LYS A 324 30.82 82.46 -20.02
N LYS A 325 29.82 82.93 -20.77
CA LYS A 325 30.03 83.93 -21.84
C LYS A 325 30.58 85.25 -21.31
N ARG A 326 30.11 85.71 -20.15
CA ARG A 326 30.65 86.90 -19.49
C ARG A 326 32.13 86.72 -19.12
N MET A 327 32.50 85.57 -18.56
CA MET A 327 33.88 85.25 -18.25
C MET A 327 34.76 85.20 -19.50
N GLU A 328 34.29 84.55 -20.57
CA GLU A 328 34.97 84.51 -21.87
C GLU A 328 35.24 85.94 -22.39
N ASN A 329 34.23 86.82 -22.38
CA ASN A 329 34.39 88.22 -22.79
C ASN A 329 35.39 88.99 -21.90
N LEU A 330 35.35 88.80 -20.58
CA LEU A 330 36.30 89.45 -19.66
C LEU A 330 37.73 88.97 -19.89
N GLN A 331 37.92 87.68 -20.20
CA GLN A 331 39.23 87.15 -20.57
C GLN A 331 39.73 87.72 -21.90
N GLU A 332 38.85 87.92 -22.88
CA GLU A 332 39.17 88.58 -24.14
C GLU A 332 39.57 90.05 -23.89
N TYR A 333 38.80 90.81 -23.12
CA TYR A 333 39.16 92.17 -22.70
C TYR A 333 40.50 92.24 -21.96
N ALA A 334 40.80 91.28 -21.08
CA ALA A 334 42.09 91.23 -20.40
C ALA A 334 43.25 91.00 -21.38
N ARG A 335 43.09 90.09 -22.35
CA ARG A 335 44.09 89.87 -23.42
C ARG A 335 44.28 91.12 -24.27
N ASP A 336 43.19 91.82 -24.60
CA ASP A 336 43.23 93.07 -25.37
C ASP A 336 43.96 94.18 -24.60
N LEU A 337 43.74 94.29 -23.29
CA LEU A 337 44.47 95.24 -22.43
C LEU A 337 45.96 94.90 -22.35
N ASP A 338 46.34 93.62 -22.27
CA ASP A 338 47.75 93.18 -22.30
C ASP A 338 48.45 93.51 -23.64
N LEU A 339 47.69 93.57 -24.75
CA LEU A 339 48.18 93.99 -26.06
C LEU A 339 48.43 95.50 -26.16
N ILE A 340 47.78 96.32 -25.32
CA ILE A 340 47.97 97.76 -25.26
C ILE A 340 49.26 98.06 -24.50
N LYS A 341 50.38 98.09 -25.23
CA LYS A 341 51.62 98.71 -24.74
C LYS A 341 51.41 100.21 -24.59
N VAL A 342 51.07 100.65 -23.38
CA VAL A 342 51.13 102.07 -23.03
C VAL A 342 52.61 102.48 -23.09
N LEU A 343 52.97 103.15 -24.18
CA LEU A 343 54.21 103.89 -24.30
C LEU A 343 54.25 104.91 -23.15
N ARG A 344 55.11 104.65 -22.18
CA ARG A 344 55.46 105.59 -21.12
C ARG A 344 55.89 106.90 -21.75
N PHE A 345 55.16 107.96 -21.45
CA PHE A 345 55.75 109.29 -21.39
C PHE A 345 56.11 109.55 -19.93
N LEU A 346 57.39 109.91 -19.77
CA LEU A 346 58.16 110.16 -18.56
C LEU A 346 57.52 111.20 -17.64
#